data_AF-A0A9E3K2J6-F1
#
_entry.id   AF-A0A9E3K2J6-F1
#
_cell.length_a   1.000
_cell.length_b   1.000
_cell.length_c   1.000
_cell.angle_alpha   90.00
_cell.angle_beta   90.00
_cell.angle_gamma   90.00
#
_symmetry.space_group_name_H-M   'P 1'
#
loop_
_entity.id
_entity.type
_entity.pdbx_description
1 polymer ?
#
loop_
_entity_poly.entity_id
_entity_poly.type
_entity_poly.pdbx_seq_one_letter_code
_entity_poly.pdbx_strand_id
1 'polypeptide(L)'
;MEISRLTLRGRDERYLWGLGVVLLSSIAGYGAWFFRGYARALAAGMAAEASREAPQVVYRRLQLQPHKEQEKAAILQFIATNFTNPALDLESVVLGTKANRNKINEVLKSELGMTFTSYLNKLRLAEAARMLAEPQGAPVAEIAASAGYANVSYFNKLFKEAYGCTPRSFRTQARIGQPPPAPRADGGVAP
;
A
#
# COMPACT_ATOMS: atom_id res chain seq x y z
N MET A 1 -29.66 -100.90 2.25
CA MET A 1 -29.48 -99.73 3.14
C MET A 1 -28.62 -100.14 4.32
N GLU A 2 -28.00 -99.16 4.97
CA GLU A 2 -27.20 -99.22 6.23
C GLU A 2 -25.69 -99.43 6.11
N ILE A 3 -25.04 -98.28 5.96
CA ILE A 3 -23.64 -98.01 6.28
C ILE A 3 -23.58 -97.78 7.79
N SER A 4 -22.85 -98.59 8.58
CA SER A 4 -22.42 -98.23 9.94
C SER A 4 -21.47 -99.26 10.55
N ARG A 5 -20.17 -98.93 10.58
CA ARG A 5 -19.26 -99.01 11.76
C ARG A 5 -17.82 -98.86 11.29
N LEU A 6 -17.42 -97.60 11.04
CA LEU A 6 -16.03 -97.19 10.95
C LEU A 6 -15.50 -96.99 12.38
N THR A 7 -14.60 -97.88 12.82
CA THR A 7 -13.87 -97.75 14.09
C THR A 7 -12.58 -96.97 13.86
N LEU A 8 -12.63 -95.65 14.07
CA LEU A 8 -11.46 -94.77 14.01
C LEU A 8 -10.50 -95.05 15.17
N ARG A 9 -9.37 -95.69 14.87
CA ARG A 9 -8.24 -95.96 15.80
C ARG A 9 -7.17 -94.88 15.59
N GLY A 10 -6.89 -94.10 16.65
CA GLY A 10 -5.76 -93.16 16.71
C GLY A 10 -6.16 -91.71 16.95
N ARG A 11 -6.30 -91.28 18.21
CA ARG A 11 -6.45 -89.88 18.60
C ARG A 11 -5.06 -89.26 18.74
N ASP A 12 -4.52 -88.71 17.66
CA ASP A 12 -3.23 -88.01 17.66
C ASP A 12 -3.45 -86.53 18.05
N GLU A 13 -3.23 -86.21 19.34
CA GLU A 13 -3.55 -84.89 19.94
C GLU A 13 -2.65 -83.74 19.43
N ARG A 14 -1.61 -84.07 18.66
CA ARG A 14 -0.68 -83.11 18.04
C ARG A 14 -1.38 -82.22 17.00
N TYR A 15 -2.37 -82.77 16.28
CA TYR A 15 -3.13 -82.01 15.28
C TYR A 15 -4.06 -80.97 15.93
N LEU A 16 -4.60 -81.27 17.12
CA LEU A 16 -5.44 -80.32 17.86
C LEU A 16 -4.63 -79.12 18.35
N TRP A 17 -3.41 -79.36 18.83
CA TRP A 17 -2.47 -78.31 19.20
C TRP A 17 -2.02 -77.48 17.99
N GLY A 18 -1.70 -78.15 16.87
CA GLY A 18 -1.35 -77.48 15.62
C GLY A 18 -2.47 -76.55 15.12
N LEU A 19 -3.72 -77.02 15.15
CA LEU A 19 -4.90 -76.22 14.78
C LEU A 19 -5.06 -74.99 15.70
N GLY A 20 -4.85 -75.16 17.01
CA GLY A 20 -4.91 -74.08 17.99
C GLY A 20 -3.89 -72.97 17.73
N VAL A 21 -2.64 -73.33 17.41
CA VAL A 21 -1.58 -72.36 17.08
C VAL A 21 -1.91 -71.60 15.79
N VAL A 22 -2.42 -72.29 14.76
CA VAL A 22 -2.83 -71.64 13.50
C VAL A 22 -3.98 -70.66 13.73
N LEU A 23 -4.99 -71.04 14.51
CA LEU A 23 -6.11 -70.16 14.84
C LEU A 23 -5.67 -68.93 15.65
N LEU A 24 -4.83 -69.11 16.66
CA LEU A 24 -4.31 -67.99 17.46
C LEU A 24 -3.44 -67.04 16.63
N SER A 25 -2.59 -67.56 15.75
CA SER A 25 -1.76 -66.75 14.85
C SER A 25 -2.60 -65.94 13.86
N SER A 26 -3.67 -66.55 13.33
CA SER A 26 -4.61 -65.89 12.44
C SER A 26 -5.41 -64.82 13.18
N ILE A 27 -5.89 -65.07 14.41
CA ILE A 27 -6.61 -64.08 15.23
C ILE A 27 -5.69 -62.91 15.61
N ALA A 28 -4.46 -63.17 16.02
CA ALA A 28 -3.49 -62.11 16.36
C ALA A 28 -3.10 -61.28 15.13
N GLY A 29 -2.88 -61.94 13.99
CA GLY A 29 -2.61 -61.27 12.71
C GLY A 29 -3.80 -60.44 12.25
N TYR A 30 -5.03 -60.97 12.37
CA TYR A 30 -6.26 -60.27 12.02
C TYR A 30 -6.50 -59.08 12.94
N GLY A 31 -6.26 -59.23 14.25
CA GLY A 31 -6.35 -58.15 15.23
C GLY A 31 -5.34 -57.03 14.95
N ALA A 32 -4.08 -57.37 14.65
CA ALA A 32 -3.06 -56.39 14.30
C ALA A 32 -3.36 -55.71 12.96
N TRP A 33 -3.86 -56.43 11.96
CA TRP A 33 -4.25 -55.88 10.66
C TRP A 33 -5.46 -54.95 10.78
N PHE A 34 -6.49 -55.39 11.52
CA PHE A 34 -7.69 -54.61 11.82
C PHE A 34 -7.35 -53.35 12.61
N PHE A 35 -6.52 -53.47 13.64
CA PHE A 35 -6.07 -52.35 14.47
C PHE A 35 -5.19 -51.37 13.69
N ARG A 36 -4.30 -51.86 12.79
CA ARG A 36 -3.51 -50.99 11.89
C ARG A 36 -4.38 -50.24 10.87
N GLY A 37 -5.45 -50.85 10.39
CA GLY A 37 -6.45 -50.20 9.54
C GLY A 37 -7.24 -49.13 10.29
N TYR A 38 -7.72 -49.48 11.49
CA TYR A 38 -8.50 -48.58 12.34
C TYR A 38 -7.67 -47.39 12.86
N ALA A 39 -6.41 -47.61 13.24
CA ALA A 39 -5.47 -46.55 13.64
C ALA A 39 -5.20 -45.55 12.50
N ARG A 40 -5.11 -46.02 11.25
CA ARG A 40 -4.97 -45.13 10.08
C ARG A 40 -6.23 -44.31 9.82
N ALA A 41 -7.42 -44.89 10.00
CA ALA A 41 -8.67 -44.17 9.82
C ALA A 41 -8.88 -43.07 10.87
N LEU A 42 -8.54 -43.33 12.14
CA LEU A 42 -8.58 -42.33 13.20
C LEU A 42 -7.54 -41.22 13.01
N ALA A 43 -6.32 -41.55 12.60
CA ALA A 43 -5.28 -40.57 12.30
C ALA A 43 -5.66 -39.65 11.11
N ALA A 44 -6.34 -40.19 10.10
CA ALA A 44 -6.86 -39.40 8.98
C ALA A 44 -7.97 -38.43 9.41
N GLY A 45 -8.82 -38.83 10.38
CA GLY A 45 -9.83 -37.95 10.98
C GLY A 45 -9.23 -36.79 11.76
N MET A 46 -8.23 -37.05 12.61
CA MET A 46 -7.56 -36.00 13.39
C MET A 46 -6.73 -35.03 12.52
N ALA A 47 -6.09 -35.51 11.45
CA ALA A 47 -5.39 -34.64 10.50
C ALA A 47 -6.35 -33.73 9.71
N ALA A 48 -7.59 -34.21 9.47
CA ALA A 48 -8.64 -33.42 8.83
C ALA A 48 -9.23 -32.35 9.76
N GLU A 49 -9.30 -32.61 11.08
CA GLU A 49 -9.76 -31.64 12.08
C GLU A 49 -8.68 -30.60 12.44
N ALA A 50 -7.41 -31.01 12.54
CA ALA A 50 -6.29 -30.07 12.77
C ALA A 50 -6.12 -29.04 11.64
N SER A 51 -6.59 -29.37 10.43
CA SER A 51 -6.62 -28.46 9.28
C SER A 51 -7.83 -27.50 9.29
N ARG A 52 -8.86 -27.76 10.11
CA ARG A 52 -10.06 -26.90 10.24
C ARG A 52 -9.85 -25.72 11.20
N GLU A 53 -8.84 -25.76 12.06
CA GLU A 53 -8.55 -24.70 13.03
C GLU A 53 -7.43 -23.73 12.61
N ALA A 54 -6.89 -23.84 11.40
CA ALA A 54 -6.10 -22.73 10.86
C ALA A 54 -7.07 -21.58 10.55
N PRO A 55 -6.97 -20.40 11.21
CA PRO A 55 -7.74 -19.26 10.79
C PRO A 55 -7.23 -18.92 9.39
N GLN A 56 -8.00 -19.29 8.36
CA GLN A 56 -7.81 -18.80 7.01
C GLN A 56 -8.15 -17.31 7.02
N VAL A 57 -7.24 -16.50 7.57
CA VAL A 57 -7.17 -15.10 7.20
C VAL A 57 -6.63 -15.11 5.78
N VAL A 58 -7.55 -15.32 4.84
CA VAL A 58 -7.35 -14.97 3.45
C VAL A 58 -7.11 -13.47 3.47
N TYR A 59 -5.84 -13.06 3.53
CA TYR A 59 -5.43 -11.70 3.25
C TYR A 59 -5.70 -11.49 1.76
N ARG A 60 -6.97 -11.24 1.43
CA ARG A 60 -7.36 -10.76 0.12
C ARG A 60 -6.54 -9.49 -0.06
N ARG A 61 -5.64 -9.50 -1.05
CA ARG A 61 -4.95 -8.27 -1.49
C ARG A 61 -6.04 -7.24 -1.69
N LEU A 62 -6.16 -6.30 -0.75
CA LEU A 62 -7.07 -5.18 -0.87
C LEU A 62 -6.71 -4.53 -2.20
N GLN A 63 -7.64 -4.50 -3.15
CA GLN A 63 -7.48 -3.79 -4.42
C GLN A 63 -7.48 -2.28 -4.14
N LEU A 64 -6.45 -1.80 -3.45
CA LEU A 64 -6.28 -0.45 -2.90
C LEU A 64 -5.54 0.49 -3.85
N GLN A 65 -5.26 0.09 -5.09
CA GLN A 65 -4.52 0.91 -6.03
C GLN A 65 -5.36 2.08 -6.59
N PRO A 66 -6.65 1.91 -6.99
CA PRO A 66 -7.43 3.02 -7.52
C PRO A 66 -7.77 4.10 -6.48
N HIS A 67 -8.18 3.70 -5.28
CA HIS A 67 -8.61 4.67 -4.25
C HIS A 67 -7.44 5.51 -3.72
N LYS A 68 -6.25 4.90 -3.55
CA LYS A 68 -5.06 5.64 -3.11
C LYS A 68 -4.59 6.64 -4.16
N GLU A 69 -4.66 6.28 -5.45
CA GLU A 69 -4.33 7.19 -6.54
C GLU A 69 -5.34 8.35 -6.65
N GLN A 70 -6.64 8.07 -6.48
CA GLN A 70 -7.67 9.10 -6.45
C GLN A 70 -7.48 10.07 -5.28
N GLU A 71 -7.16 9.57 -4.08
CA GLU A 71 -6.91 10.40 -2.90
C GLU A 71 -5.69 11.31 -3.11
N LYS A 72 -4.59 10.76 -3.65
CA LYS A 72 -3.40 11.54 -4.03
C LYS A 72 -3.73 12.64 -5.03
N ALA A 73 -4.43 12.29 -6.11
CA ALA A 73 -4.84 13.23 -7.15
C ALA A 73 -5.72 14.34 -6.57
N ALA A 74 -6.66 14.00 -5.69
CA ALA A 74 -7.52 14.96 -5.01
C ALA A 74 -6.71 15.97 -4.16
N ILE A 75 -5.69 15.51 -3.42
CA ILE A 75 -4.81 16.39 -2.63
C ILE A 75 -4.07 17.37 -3.54
N LEU A 76 -3.40 16.86 -4.58
CA LEU A 76 -2.62 17.70 -5.50
C LEU A 76 -3.51 18.68 -6.27
N GLN A 77 -4.68 18.23 -6.72
CA GLN A 77 -5.66 19.05 -7.42
C GLN A 77 -6.23 20.14 -6.51
N PHE A 78 -6.53 19.81 -5.25
CA PHE A 78 -7.05 20.79 -4.30
C PHE A 78 -6.04 21.93 -4.09
N ILE A 79 -4.76 21.61 -3.90
CA ILE A 79 -3.69 22.61 -3.76
C ILE A 79 -3.56 23.41 -5.05
N ALA A 80 -3.51 22.76 -6.21
CA ALA A 80 -3.34 23.41 -7.51
C ALA A 80 -4.52 24.29 -7.93
N THR A 81 -5.71 24.07 -7.37
CA THR A 81 -6.89 24.93 -7.64
C THR A 81 -6.98 26.10 -6.66
N ASN A 82 -6.51 25.92 -5.43
CA ASN A 82 -6.68 26.90 -4.35
C ASN A 82 -5.41 27.70 -4.01
N PHE A 83 -4.27 27.47 -4.69
CA PHE A 83 -2.99 28.10 -4.35
C PHE A 83 -3.02 29.63 -4.32
N THR A 84 -3.92 30.26 -5.08
CA THR A 84 -4.10 31.71 -5.13
C THR A 84 -4.73 32.30 -3.87
N ASN A 85 -5.33 31.47 -2.99
CA ASN A 85 -5.84 31.93 -1.70
C ASN A 85 -4.67 32.17 -0.73
N PRO A 86 -4.42 33.41 -0.24
CA PRO A 86 -3.33 33.70 0.67
C PRO A 86 -3.44 33.00 2.03
N ALA A 87 -4.66 32.67 2.46
CA ALA A 87 -4.94 31.96 3.71
C ALA A 87 -4.88 30.43 3.58
N LEU A 88 -4.52 29.90 2.40
CA LEU A 88 -4.40 28.45 2.21
C LEU A 88 -3.30 27.87 3.10
N ASP A 89 -3.71 27.00 4.01
CA ASP A 89 -2.84 26.27 4.92
C ASP A 89 -3.09 24.76 4.82
N LEU A 90 -2.33 23.97 5.60
CA LEU A 90 -2.46 22.52 5.59
C LEU A 90 -3.85 22.06 6.07
N GLU A 91 -4.46 22.79 7.02
CA GLU A 91 -5.80 22.48 7.55
C GLU A 91 -6.88 22.63 6.50
N SER A 92 -6.79 23.66 5.67
CA SER A 92 -7.69 23.89 4.56
C SER A 92 -7.68 22.69 3.59
N VAL A 93 -6.51 22.09 3.36
CA VAL A 93 -6.37 20.89 2.52
C VAL A 93 -6.97 19.66 3.21
N VAL A 94 -6.74 19.48 4.51
CA VAL A 94 -7.34 18.40 5.30
C VAL A 94 -8.87 18.45 5.22
N LEU A 95 -9.45 19.64 5.44
CA LEU A 95 -10.90 19.86 5.37
C LEU A 95 -11.46 19.65 3.96
N GLY A 96 -10.72 20.08 2.93
CA GLY A 96 -11.15 19.97 1.53
C GLY A 96 -11.05 18.57 0.93
N THR A 97 -10.13 17.73 1.42
CA THR A 97 -9.81 16.42 0.81
C THR A 97 -10.21 15.23 1.68
N LYS A 98 -10.56 15.46 2.95
CA LYS A 98 -10.79 14.44 4.00
C LYS A 98 -9.55 13.59 4.32
N ALA A 99 -8.38 13.92 3.76
CA ALA A 99 -7.11 13.29 4.10
C ALA A 99 -6.52 13.92 5.36
N ASN A 100 -5.83 13.13 6.18
CA ASN A 100 -5.14 13.66 7.36
C ASN A 100 -3.79 14.33 7.01
N ARG A 101 -3.25 15.16 7.92
CA ARG A 101 -1.97 15.88 7.72
C ARG A 101 -0.81 14.97 7.35
N ASN A 102 -0.69 13.82 8.01
CA ASN A 102 0.39 12.86 7.76
C ASN A 102 0.33 12.35 6.33
N LYS A 103 -0.87 12.00 5.86
CA LYS A 103 -1.10 11.55 4.48
C LYS A 103 -0.71 12.64 3.48
N ILE A 104 -1.11 13.88 3.70
CA ILE A 104 -0.75 14.99 2.80
C ILE A 104 0.77 15.16 2.72
N ASN A 105 1.46 15.18 3.87
CA ASN A 105 2.92 15.28 3.90
C ASN A 105 3.61 14.07 3.25
N GLU A 106 3.11 12.85 3.47
CA GLU A 106 3.59 11.64 2.79
C GLU A 106 3.44 11.75 1.28
N VAL A 107 2.28 12.19 0.78
CA VAL A 107 2.03 12.35 -0.66
C VAL A 107 2.97 13.38 -1.25
N LEU A 108 3.11 14.56 -0.64
CA LEU A 108 4.00 15.59 -1.14
C LEU A 108 5.49 15.17 -1.10
N LYS A 109 5.90 14.46 -0.06
CA LYS A 109 7.27 13.96 0.05
C LYS A 109 7.57 12.83 -0.93
N SER A 110 6.63 11.91 -1.13
CA SER A 110 6.82 10.76 -2.02
C SER A 110 6.72 11.12 -3.50
N GLU A 111 5.78 11.98 -3.87
CA GLU A 111 5.54 12.35 -5.27
C GLU A 111 6.44 13.51 -5.72
N LEU A 112 6.78 14.44 -4.83
CA LEU A 112 7.45 15.70 -5.20
C LEU A 112 8.76 15.95 -4.43
N GLY A 113 9.04 15.19 -3.37
CA GLY A 113 10.21 15.42 -2.51
C GLY A 113 10.14 16.73 -1.72
N MET A 114 8.96 17.32 -1.56
CA MET A 114 8.78 18.68 -1.03
C MET A 114 7.85 18.72 0.17
N THR A 115 8.03 19.73 1.02
CA THR A 115 7.04 20.08 2.05
C THR A 115 5.84 20.81 1.43
N PHE A 116 4.72 20.87 2.14
CA PHE A 116 3.55 21.65 1.73
C PHE A 116 3.90 23.10 1.38
N THR A 117 4.60 23.80 2.27
CA THR A 117 4.99 25.19 2.06
C THR A 117 5.89 25.36 0.85
N SER A 118 6.85 24.45 0.65
CA SER A 118 7.75 24.49 -0.51
C SER A 118 6.98 24.29 -1.82
N TYR A 119 6.10 23.28 -1.87
CA TYR A 119 5.27 23.02 -3.04
C TYR A 119 4.32 24.19 -3.35
N LEU A 120 3.65 24.74 -2.34
CA LEU A 120 2.76 25.88 -2.48
C LEU A 120 3.52 27.10 -3.01
N ASN A 121 4.69 27.43 -2.44
CA ASN A 121 5.53 28.51 -2.92
C ASN A 121 5.98 28.27 -4.36
N LYS A 122 6.34 27.04 -4.73
CA LYS A 122 6.74 26.69 -6.10
C LYS A 122 5.61 26.97 -7.10
N LEU A 123 4.38 26.57 -6.80
CA LEU A 123 3.21 26.86 -7.64
C LEU A 123 2.97 28.37 -7.79
N ARG A 124 2.94 29.09 -6.67
CA ARG A 124 2.70 30.55 -6.65
C ARG A 124 3.78 31.31 -7.41
N LEU A 125 5.05 30.95 -7.24
CA LEU A 125 6.18 31.57 -7.94
C LEU A 125 6.20 31.25 -9.43
N ALA A 126 5.80 30.04 -9.83
CA ALA A 126 5.67 29.67 -11.24
C ALA A 126 4.57 30.51 -11.91
N GLU A 127 3.42 30.65 -11.27
CA GLU A 127 2.32 31.46 -11.81
C GLU A 127 2.69 32.95 -11.86
N ALA A 128 3.36 33.48 -10.82
CA ALA A 128 3.87 34.84 -10.83
C ALA A 128 4.88 35.07 -11.98
N ALA A 129 5.78 34.12 -12.24
CA ALA A 129 6.74 34.21 -13.34
C ALA A 129 6.02 34.20 -14.71
N ARG A 130 4.99 33.35 -14.86
CA ARG A 130 4.12 33.33 -16.05
C ARG A 130 3.49 34.69 -16.30
N MET A 131 2.84 35.28 -15.28
CA MET A 131 2.23 36.61 -15.35
C MET A 131 3.25 37.73 -15.60
N LEU A 132 4.47 37.62 -15.05
CA LEU A 132 5.54 38.60 -15.28
C LEU A 132 6.10 38.58 -16.70
N ALA A 133 6.01 37.45 -17.39
CA ALA A 133 6.45 37.32 -18.77
C ALA A 133 5.42 37.90 -19.77
N GLU A 134 4.20 38.22 -19.33
CA GLU A 134 3.17 38.80 -20.20
C GLU A 134 3.53 40.25 -20.60
N PRO A 135 3.46 40.63 -21.90
CA PRO A 135 3.89 41.94 -22.39
C PRO A 135 3.15 43.15 -21.78
N GLN A 136 1.90 42.93 -21.37
CA GLN A 136 0.97 43.93 -20.81
C GLN A 136 0.62 43.59 -19.35
N GLY A 137 1.59 43.09 -18.58
CA GLY A 137 1.37 42.60 -17.23
C GLY A 137 1.07 43.70 -16.19
N ALA A 138 0.24 43.34 -15.20
CA ALA A 138 -0.11 44.15 -14.04
C ALA A 138 1.13 44.59 -13.21
N PRO A 139 1.01 45.56 -12.30
CA PRO A 139 2.04 45.89 -11.31
C PRO A 139 2.52 44.67 -10.51
N VAL A 140 3.79 44.66 -10.10
CA VAL A 140 4.38 43.52 -9.37
C VAL A 140 3.61 43.18 -8.09
N ALA A 141 3.09 44.20 -7.39
CA ALA A 141 2.29 44.00 -6.18
C ALA A 141 0.96 43.29 -6.48
N GLU A 142 0.30 43.63 -7.58
CA GLU A 142 -0.94 42.96 -8.03
C GLU A 142 -0.65 41.52 -8.44
N ILE A 143 0.42 41.27 -9.19
CA ILE A 143 0.83 39.91 -9.55
C ILE A 143 1.10 39.07 -8.30
N ALA A 144 1.76 39.64 -7.29
CA ALA A 144 2.01 38.94 -6.03
C ALA A 144 0.67 38.57 -5.34
N ALA A 145 -0.27 39.49 -5.28
CA ALA A 145 -1.60 39.26 -4.72
C ALA A 145 -2.38 38.19 -5.51
N SER A 146 -2.40 38.28 -6.85
CA SER A 146 -3.05 37.31 -7.74
C SER A 146 -2.42 35.92 -7.65
N ALA A 147 -1.11 35.83 -7.40
CA ALA A 147 -0.42 34.58 -7.15
C ALA A 147 -0.64 34.04 -5.71
N GLY A 148 -1.39 34.73 -4.86
CA GLY A 148 -1.72 34.27 -3.50
C GLY A 148 -0.74 34.66 -2.41
N TYR A 149 0.05 35.71 -2.60
CA TYR A 149 0.87 36.30 -1.55
C TYR A 149 0.16 37.49 -0.88
N ALA A 150 -0.06 37.40 0.43
CA ALA A 150 -0.55 38.54 1.22
C ALA A 150 0.54 39.61 1.45
N ASN A 151 1.82 39.23 1.39
CA ASN A 151 2.94 40.12 1.68
C ASN A 151 3.90 40.19 0.47
N VAL A 152 3.94 41.36 -0.16
CA VAL A 152 4.78 41.65 -1.34
C VAL A 152 6.28 41.56 -1.03
N SER A 153 6.72 41.96 0.17
CA SER A 153 8.13 41.87 0.57
C SER A 153 8.58 40.41 0.70
N TYR A 154 7.73 39.55 1.26
CA TYR A 154 7.99 38.11 1.35
C TYR A 154 8.06 37.48 -0.05
N PHE A 155 7.11 37.82 -0.92
CA PHE A 155 7.13 37.41 -2.34
C PHE A 155 8.44 37.81 -3.03
N ASN A 156 8.85 39.08 -2.91
CA ASN A 156 10.07 39.58 -3.55
C ASN A 156 11.32 38.82 -3.10
N LYS A 157 11.41 38.48 -1.81
CA LYS A 157 12.50 37.68 -1.25
C LYS A 157 12.52 36.28 -1.88
N LEU A 158 11.40 35.56 -1.81
CA LEU A 158 11.28 34.21 -2.35
C LEU A 158 11.52 34.16 -3.87
N PHE A 159 10.99 35.12 -4.61
CA PHE A 159 11.16 35.19 -6.06
C PHE A 159 12.63 35.37 -6.42
N LYS A 160 13.35 36.25 -5.71
CA LYS A 160 14.78 36.46 -5.91
C LYS A 160 15.61 35.23 -5.55
N GLU A 161 15.24 34.52 -4.48
CA GLU A 161 15.90 33.26 -4.10
C GLU A 161 15.70 32.18 -5.17
N ALA A 162 14.47 32.04 -5.67
CA ALA A 162 14.11 31.05 -6.68
C ALA A 162 14.70 31.34 -8.06
N TYR A 163 14.56 32.57 -8.59
CA TYR A 163 14.95 32.91 -9.96
C TYR A 163 16.30 33.64 -10.07
N GLY A 164 16.93 33.97 -8.95
CA GLY A 164 18.21 34.69 -8.91
C GLY A 164 18.14 36.18 -9.27
N CYS A 165 16.98 36.71 -9.65
CA CYS A 165 16.75 38.11 -9.99
C CYS A 165 15.44 38.62 -9.38
N THR A 166 15.26 39.94 -9.31
CA THR A 166 14.02 40.54 -8.79
C THR A 166 12.88 40.39 -9.81
N PRO A 167 11.61 40.37 -9.38
CA PRO A 167 10.45 40.31 -10.30
C PRO A 167 10.48 41.38 -11.40
N ARG A 168 10.95 42.59 -11.07
CA ARG A 168 11.09 43.70 -12.03
C ARG A 168 12.19 43.41 -13.06
N SER A 169 13.33 42.88 -12.63
CA SER A 169 14.41 42.47 -13.54
C SER A 169 13.98 41.31 -14.44
N PHE A 170 13.28 40.32 -13.87
CA PHE A 170 12.69 39.20 -14.62
C PHE A 170 11.76 39.69 -15.74
N ARG A 171 10.85 40.63 -15.43
CA ARG A 171 9.96 41.26 -16.43
C ARG A 171 10.75 41.95 -17.55
N THR A 172 11.79 42.71 -17.20
CA THR A 172 12.63 43.36 -18.21
C THR A 172 13.31 42.34 -19.12
N GLN A 173 13.85 41.26 -18.56
CA GLN A 173 14.51 40.17 -19.31
C GLN A 173 13.53 39.47 -20.27
N ALA A 174 12.32 39.17 -19.80
CA ALA A 174 11.27 38.57 -20.63
C ALA A 174 10.89 39.47 -21.82
N ARG A 175 10.84 40.80 -21.62
CA ARG A 175 10.50 41.77 -22.68
C ARG A 175 11.58 41.92 -23.75
N ILE A 176 12.85 41.75 -23.39
CA ILE A 176 13.98 41.82 -24.35
C ILE A 176 14.21 40.48 -25.09
N GLY A 177 13.31 39.51 -24.93
CA GLY A 177 13.41 38.20 -25.58
C GLY A 177 14.50 37.31 -24.98
N GLN A 178 15.08 37.68 -23.84
CA GLN A 178 16.01 36.83 -23.13
C GLN A 178 15.22 35.72 -22.45
N PRO A 179 15.61 34.43 -22.62
CA PRO A 179 14.91 33.35 -21.97
C PRO A 179 14.91 33.60 -20.46
N PRO A 180 13.73 33.54 -19.80
CA PRO A 180 13.63 33.80 -18.38
C PRO A 180 14.57 32.85 -17.62
N PRO A 181 15.26 33.34 -16.58
CA PRO A 181 16.16 32.50 -15.79
C PRO A 181 15.37 31.31 -15.25
N ALA A 182 15.91 30.11 -15.44
CA ALA A 182 15.30 28.92 -14.87
C ALA A 182 15.28 29.05 -13.34
N PRO A 183 14.22 28.57 -12.66
CA PRO A 183 14.23 28.51 -11.22
C PRO A 183 15.42 27.65 -10.77
N ARG A 184 16.21 28.15 -9.84
CA ARG A 184 17.33 27.43 -9.24
C ARG A 184 16.78 26.15 -8.63
N ALA A 185 17.39 25.02 -9.00
CA ALA A 185 17.00 23.69 -8.51
C ALA A 185 17.07 23.58 -6.98
N ASP A 186 17.78 24.51 -6.33
CA ASP A 186 18.19 24.46 -4.93
C ASP A 186 17.48 25.51 -4.05
N GLY A 187 16.49 26.23 -4.62
CA GLY A 187 15.81 27.36 -3.99
C GLY A 187 14.85 26.98 -2.86
N GLY A 188 15.41 26.57 -1.71
CA GLY A 188 14.70 26.53 -0.43
C GLY A 188 14.39 25.14 0.11
N VAL A 189 15.43 24.33 0.35
CA VAL A 189 15.36 23.23 1.32
C VAL A 189 16.22 23.62 2.52
N ALA A 190 15.59 24.23 3.52
CA ALA A 190 16.04 24.04 4.90
C ALA A 190 15.24 22.85 5.46
N PRO A 191 15.89 21.88 6.13
CA PRO A 191 15.18 20.85 6.90
C PRO A 191 14.33 21.44 8.01
#